data_AF-A0A497NEP5-F1
#
_entry.id   AF-A0A497NEP5-F1
#
_cell.length_a   1.000
_cell.length_b   1.000
_cell.length_c   1.000
_cell.angle_alpha   90.00
_cell.angle_beta   90.00
_cell.angle_gamma   90.00
#
_symmetry.space_group_name_H-M   'P 1'
#
loop_
_entity.id
_entity.type
_entity.pdbx_description
1 polymer ?
#
loop_
_entity_poly.entity_id
_entity_poly.type
_entity_poly.pdbx_seq_one_letter_code
_entity_poly.pdbx_strand_id
1 'polypeptide(L)'
;MSKRKAVADGLVSFLCLFTALLGILAASLGWLEAVFLAAILALFGAAALAALHAKANASLEHVALAHLLLALTGIALFWLNNPLGAWAWLVYLAIVIAPFLSRLRAPPASRAVEEATAAGAKTANASRHEAAEEGVAKVLELAKSYGGVLTSDVVARELGLRPGRARRLLGSFYARGLAMIIRESSPATFVFPSVLEEFPEPVRIVIAVLAQHPKGIDRERLASETKIPGLNYILGRLREEGIVSYRRALGRYVLSCFVHERGRRRGRRQRG
;
A
#
# COMPACT_ATOMS: atom_id res chain seq x y z
N MET A 1 -15.70 -2.38 9.55
CA MET A 1 -16.73 -2.92 8.64
C MET A 1 -18.10 -2.47 9.14
N SER A 2 -19.00 -1.95 8.29
CA SER A 2 -20.37 -1.59 8.72
C SER A 2 -21.21 -2.86 8.96
N LYS A 3 -22.14 -2.85 9.92
CA LYS A 3 -23.00 -4.01 10.27
C LYS A 3 -23.64 -4.69 9.03
N ARG A 4 -24.18 -3.90 8.10
CA ARG A 4 -24.76 -4.41 6.85
C ARG A 4 -23.77 -5.16 5.96
N LYS A 5 -22.50 -4.71 5.90
CA LYS A 5 -21.45 -5.36 5.12
C LYS A 5 -21.05 -6.70 5.75
N ALA A 6 -20.97 -6.75 7.08
CA ALA A 6 -20.66 -8.00 7.80
C ALA A 6 -21.74 -9.07 7.60
N VAL A 7 -23.01 -8.66 7.61
CA VAL A 7 -24.14 -9.56 7.33
C VAL A 7 -24.11 -10.04 5.88
N ALA A 8 -23.87 -9.15 4.92
CA ALA A 8 -23.76 -9.52 3.51
C ALA A 8 -22.58 -10.48 3.25
N ASP A 9 -21.41 -10.20 3.84
CA ASP A 9 -20.22 -11.07 3.73
C ASP A 9 -20.48 -12.45 4.34
N GLY A 10 -21.11 -12.51 5.52
CA GLY A 10 -21.48 -13.77 6.15
C GLY A 10 -22.48 -14.59 5.32
N LEU A 11 -23.47 -13.92 4.72
CA LEU A 11 -24.49 -14.59 3.91
C LEU A 11 -23.92 -15.11 2.58
N VAL A 12 -23.09 -14.31 1.91
CA VAL A 12 -22.37 -14.75 0.70
C VAL A 12 -21.41 -15.89 1.03
N SER A 13 -20.64 -15.77 2.11
CA SER A 13 -19.72 -16.82 2.55
C SER A 13 -20.46 -18.12 2.86
N PHE A 14 -21.62 -18.03 3.54
CA PHE A 14 -22.47 -19.17 3.82
C PHE A 14 -22.96 -19.85 2.55
N LEU A 15 -23.53 -19.12 1.60
CA LEU A 15 -24.06 -19.69 0.36
C LEU A 15 -22.96 -20.38 -0.47
N CYS A 16 -21.77 -19.76 -0.55
CA CYS A 16 -20.64 -20.31 -1.28
C CYS A 16 -20.08 -21.56 -0.60
N LEU A 17 -19.87 -21.53 0.72
CA LEU A 17 -19.41 -22.69 1.50
C LEU A 17 -20.43 -23.83 1.45
N PHE A 18 -21.71 -23.52 1.60
CA PHE A 18 -22.77 -24.52 1.55
C PHE A 18 -22.79 -25.24 0.20
N THR A 19 -22.75 -24.48 -0.90
CA THR A 19 -22.74 -25.04 -2.26
C THR A 19 -21.51 -25.91 -2.50
N ALA A 20 -20.35 -25.47 -2.02
CA ALA A 20 -19.11 -26.21 -2.13
C ALA A 20 -19.13 -27.52 -1.31
N LEU A 21 -19.51 -27.43 -0.04
CA LEU A 21 -19.60 -28.59 0.85
C LEU A 21 -20.64 -29.59 0.37
N LEU A 22 -21.78 -29.12 -0.15
CA LEU A 22 -22.81 -29.99 -0.72
C LEU A 22 -22.26 -30.80 -1.90
N GLY A 23 -21.46 -30.19 -2.79
CA GLY A 23 -20.84 -30.88 -3.91
C GLY A 23 -19.86 -31.99 -3.50
N ILE A 24 -19.15 -31.81 -2.38
CA ILE A 24 -18.26 -32.85 -1.84
C ILE A 24 -19.05 -33.95 -1.12
N LEU A 25 -19.98 -33.55 -0.25
CA LEU A 25 -20.67 -34.47 0.67
C LEU A 25 -21.76 -35.28 -0.03
N ALA A 26 -22.42 -34.73 -1.05
CA ALA A 26 -23.47 -35.44 -1.78
C ALA A 26 -22.96 -36.69 -2.52
N ALA A 27 -21.65 -36.77 -2.80
CA ALA A 27 -21.04 -37.94 -3.42
C ALA A 27 -20.73 -39.07 -2.42
N SER A 28 -20.67 -38.79 -1.12
CA SER A 28 -20.24 -39.73 -0.07
C SER A 28 -21.30 -40.02 0.98
N LEU A 29 -22.32 -39.18 1.09
CA LEU A 29 -23.41 -39.27 2.05
C LEU A 29 -24.75 -39.26 1.32
N GLY A 30 -25.81 -39.71 2.01
CA GLY A 30 -27.17 -39.49 1.53
C GLY A 30 -27.50 -38.00 1.39
N TRP A 31 -28.45 -37.68 0.52
CA TRP A 31 -28.79 -36.29 0.20
C TRP A 31 -29.16 -35.48 1.46
N LEU A 32 -29.93 -36.08 2.38
CA LEU A 32 -30.39 -35.40 3.59
C LEU A 32 -29.23 -35.13 4.57
N GLU A 33 -28.35 -36.11 4.77
CA GLU A 33 -27.16 -35.99 5.62
C GLU A 33 -26.16 -34.99 5.04
N ALA A 34 -25.97 -35.00 3.72
CA ALA A 34 -25.11 -34.07 3.00
C ALA A 34 -25.60 -32.62 3.14
N VAL A 35 -26.90 -32.37 2.94
CA VAL A 35 -27.52 -31.05 3.12
C VAL A 35 -27.38 -30.57 4.56
N PHE A 36 -27.70 -31.44 5.54
CA PHE A 36 -27.63 -31.09 6.96
C PHE A 36 -26.19 -30.74 7.39
N LEU A 37 -25.23 -31.60 7.05
CA LEU A 37 -23.83 -31.41 7.44
C LEU A 37 -23.21 -30.21 6.71
N ALA A 38 -23.52 -30.02 5.43
CA ALA A 38 -23.11 -28.83 4.67
C ALA A 38 -23.64 -27.54 5.29
N ALA A 39 -24.91 -27.52 5.73
CA ALA A 39 -25.51 -26.35 6.36
C ALA A 39 -24.81 -26.00 7.69
N ILE A 40 -24.56 -26.99 8.54
CA ILE A 40 -23.85 -26.79 9.83
C ILE A 40 -22.44 -26.26 9.59
N LEU A 41 -21.67 -26.94 8.74
CA LEU A 41 -20.28 -26.58 8.47
C LEU A 41 -20.18 -25.20 7.79
N ALA A 42 -21.09 -24.88 6.86
CA ALA A 42 -21.15 -23.58 6.23
C ALA A 42 -21.51 -22.46 7.22
N LEU A 43 -22.41 -22.72 8.18
CA LEU A 43 -22.81 -21.72 9.18
C LEU A 43 -21.64 -21.34 10.09
N PHE A 44 -20.96 -22.34 10.67
CA PHE A 44 -19.81 -22.11 11.53
C PHE A 44 -18.59 -21.60 10.74
N GLY A 45 -18.38 -22.13 9.53
CA GLY A 45 -17.32 -21.71 8.63
C GLY A 45 -17.45 -20.26 8.18
N ALA A 46 -18.65 -19.82 7.80
CA ALA A 46 -18.91 -18.45 7.39
C ALA A 46 -18.69 -17.45 8.54
N ALA A 47 -19.11 -17.79 9.76
CA ALA A 47 -18.85 -16.97 10.94
C ALA A 47 -17.34 -16.87 11.24
N ALA A 48 -16.62 -17.99 11.18
CA ALA A 48 -15.17 -18.03 11.38
C ALA A 48 -14.43 -17.23 10.29
N LEU A 49 -14.83 -17.36 9.02
CA LEU A 49 -14.27 -16.61 7.90
C LEU A 49 -14.55 -15.12 8.03
N ALA A 50 -15.76 -14.70 8.38
CA ALA A 50 -16.08 -13.30 8.61
C ALA A 50 -15.22 -12.69 9.73
N ALA A 51 -15.00 -13.43 10.83
CA ALA A 51 -14.10 -13.01 11.91
C ALA A 51 -12.63 -12.93 11.44
N LEU A 52 -12.18 -13.91 10.65
CA LEU A 52 -10.86 -13.94 10.04
C LEU A 52 -10.66 -12.78 9.05
N HIS A 53 -11.63 -12.50 8.17
CA HIS A 53 -11.59 -11.37 7.24
C HIS A 53 -11.55 -10.03 7.97
N ALA A 54 -12.32 -9.89 9.06
CA ALA A 54 -12.31 -8.70 9.89
C ALA A 54 -10.96 -8.49 10.60
N LYS A 55 -10.39 -9.55 11.19
CA LYS A 55 -9.07 -9.49 11.84
C LYS A 55 -7.95 -9.26 10.83
N ALA A 56 -8.06 -9.92 9.68
CA ALA A 56 -7.07 -9.85 8.62
C ALA A 56 -7.30 -8.68 7.68
N ASN A 57 -8.26 -7.76 7.86
CA ASN A 57 -8.57 -6.66 6.94
C ASN A 57 -8.47 -7.07 5.45
N ALA A 58 -9.01 -8.24 5.11
CA ALA A 58 -8.90 -8.79 3.76
C ALA A 58 -9.70 -7.94 2.78
N SER A 59 -9.19 -7.73 1.56
CA SER A 59 -9.94 -7.01 0.53
C SER A 59 -11.15 -7.84 0.11
N LEU A 60 -12.34 -7.24 0.22
CA LEU A 60 -13.61 -7.90 -0.12
C LEU A 60 -13.65 -8.42 -1.56
N GLU A 61 -12.94 -7.79 -2.50
CA GLU A 61 -12.85 -8.23 -3.90
C GLU A 61 -12.20 -9.62 -4.03
N HIS A 62 -11.03 -9.82 -3.41
CA HIS A 62 -10.32 -11.10 -3.45
C HIS A 62 -11.05 -12.18 -2.65
N VAL A 63 -11.70 -11.80 -1.55
CA VAL A 63 -12.56 -12.69 -0.77
C VAL A 63 -13.76 -13.13 -1.61
N ALA A 64 -14.46 -12.21 -2.26
CA ALA A 64 -15.61 -12.54 -3.11
C ALA A 64 -15.23 -13.42 -4.30
N LEU A 65 -14.08 -13.15 -4.95
CA LEU A 65 -13.56 -13.99 -6.02
C LEU A 65 -13.23 -15.41 -5.54
N ALA A 66 -12.59 -15.54 -4.37
CA ALA A 66 -12.31 -16.85 -3.78
C ALA A 66 -13.59 -17.62 -3.45
N HIS A 67 -14.60 -16.96 -2.89
CA HIS A 67 -15.90 -17.58 -2.58
C HIS A 67 -16.67 -17.97 -3.86
N LEU A 68 -16.59 -17.15 -4.91
CA LEU A 68 -17.17 -17.47 -6.22
C LEU A 68 -16.48 -18.70 -6.83
N LEU A 69 -15.15 -18.74 -6.82
CA LEU A 69 -14.37 -19.89 -7.30
C LEU A 69 -14.69 -21.16 -6.49
N LEU A 70 -14.83 -21.02 -5.16
CA LEU A 70 -15.20 -22.13 -4.28
C LEU A 70 -16.58 -22.69 -4.65
N ALA A 71 -17.57 -21.83 -4.86
CA ALA A 71 -18.92 -22.23 -5.26
C ALA A 71 -18.94 -22.89 -6.65
N LEU A 72 -18.24 -22.32 -7.63
CA LEU A 72 -18.12 -22.89 -8.98
C LEU A 72 -17.45 -24.27 -8.94
N THR A 73 -16.42 -24.43 -8.12
CA THR A 73 -15.75 -25.73 -7.94
C THR A 73 -16.70 -26.74 -7.26
N GLY A 74 -17.52 -26.29 -6.31
CA GLY A 74 -18.64 -27.05 -5.74
C GLY A 74 -19.61 -27.59 -6.76
N ILE A 75 -20.13 -26.71 -7.59
CA ILE A 75 -21.07 -27.06 -8.65
C ILE A 75 -20.40 -28.05 -9.62
N ALA A 76 -19.18 -27.77 -10.08
CA ALA A 76 -18.47 -28.66 -10.98
C ALA A 76 -18.26 -30.07 -10.39
N LEU A 77 -17.87 -30.17 -9.12
CA LEU A 77 -17.70 -31.46 -8.46
C LEU A 77 -19.02 -32.19 -8.25
N PHE A 78 -20.10 -31.48 -7.95
CA PHE A 78 -21.43 -32.09 -7.87
C PHE A 78 -21.83 -32.72 -9.21
N TRP A 79 -21.69 -31.98 -10.32
CA TRP A 79 -22.02 -32.47 -11.66
C TRP A 79 -21.14 -33.62 -12.14
N LEU A 80 -19.87 -33.62 -11.76
CA LEU A 80 -18.91 -34.66 -12.12
C LEU A 80 -18.91 -35.85 -11.16
N ASN A 81 -19.81 -35.87 -10.18
CA ASN A 81 -19.90 -36.91 -9.14
C ASN A 81 -18.59 -37.07 -8.34
N ASN A 82 -17.95 -35.94 -8.06
CA ASN A 82 -16.73 -35.77 -7.28
C ASN A 82 -15.59 -36.77 -7.65
N PRO A 83 -14.98 -36.64 -8.84
CA PRO A 83 -13.93 -37.56 -9.29
C PRO A 83 -12.65 -37.47 -8.43
N LEU A 84 -12.49 -36.37 -7.67
CA LEU A 84 -11.36 -36.15 -6.78
C LEU A 84 -11.54 -36.81 -5.41
N GLY A 85 -12.77 -37.19 -5.04
CA GLY A 85 -13.08 -37.75 -3.73
C GLY A 85 -12.60 -36.86 -2.59
N ALA A 86 -11.81 -37.44 -1.67
CA ALA A 86 -11.26 -36.72 -0.52
C ALA A 86 -10.23 -35.63 -0.89
N TRP A 87 -9.60 -35.71 -2.07
CA TRP A 87 -8.60 -34.73 -2.51
C TRP A 87 -9.20 -33.35 -2.83
N ALA A 88 -10.51 -33.29 -3.06
CA ALA A 88 -11.25 -32.03 -3.24
C ALA A 88 -11.06 -31.07 -2.06
N TRP A 89 -10.86 -31.59 -0.84
CA TRP A 89 -10.60 -30.78 0.35
C TRP A 89 -9.33 -29.94 0.22
N LEU A 90 -8.27 -30.43 -0.44
CA LEU A 90 -7.04 -29.66 -0.64
C LEU A 90 -7.26 -28.48 -1.58
N VAL A 91 -8.04 -28.67 -2.64
CA VAL A 91 -8.41 -27.60 -3.58
C VAL A 91 -9.20 -26.51 -2.86
N TYR A 92 -10.16 -26.91 -2.02
CA TYR A 92 -10.98 -25.98 -1.27
C TYR A 92 -10.17 -25.21 -0.24
N LEU A 93 -9.27 -25.91 0.47
CA LEU A 93 -8.37 -25.29 1.42
C LEU A 93 -7.45 -24.27 0.72
N ALA A 94 -6.92 -24.58 -0.46
CA ALA A 94 -6.11 -23.67 -1.25
C ALA A 94 -6.90 -22.41 -1.67
N ILE A 95 -8.14 -22.58 -2.13
CA ILE A 95 -9.02 -21.46 -2.52
C ILE A 95 -9.35 -20.57 -1.32
N VAL A 96 -9.67 -21.17 -0.16
CA VAL A 96 -10.00 -20.44 1.07
C VAL A 96 -8.78 -19.71 1.66
N ILE A 97 -7.58 -20.28 1.54
CA ILE A 97 -6.34 -19.69 2.06
C ILE A 97 -5.76 -18.62 1.10
N ALA A 98 -6.05 -18.70 -0.20
CA ALA A 98 -5.49 -17.80 -1.22
C ALA A 98 -5.62 -16.29 -0.89
N PRO A 99 -6.77 -15.76 -0.42
CA PRO A 99 -6.90 -14.35 -0.04
C PRO A 99 -5.93 -13.92 1.07
N PHE A 100 -5.53 -14.84 1.94
CA PHE A 100 -4.59 -14.58 3.03
C PHE A 100 -3.14 -14.61 2.55
N LEU A 101 -2.82 -15.43 1.54
CA LEU A 101 -1.47 -15.51 0.96
C LEU A 101 -1.15 -14.32 0.05
N SER A 102 -2.14 -13.79 -0.67
CA SER A 102 -1.97 -12.57 -1.49
C SER A 102 -1.54 -11.36 -0.67
N ARG A 103 -1.80 -11.36 0.64
CA ARG A 103 -1.36 -10.34 1.60
C ARG A 103 0.12 -10.40 1.95
N LEU A 104 0.77 -11.57 1.86
CA LEU A 104 2.21 -11.68 2.09
C LEU A 104 3.03 -11.06 0.95
N ARG A 105 2.43 -10.86 -0.24
CA ARG A 105 3.13 -10.41 -1.44
C ARG A 105 2.72 -9.02 -1.95
N ALA A 106 1.71 -8.40 -1.37
CA ALA A 106 1.23 -7.08 -1.78
C ALA A 106 1.32 -6.05 -0.62
N PRO A 107 1.96 -4.88 -0.81
CA PRO A 107 1.79 -3.75 0.09
C PRO A 107 0.31 -3.31 0.07
N PRO A 108 -0.24 -2.84 1.20
CA PRO A 108 -1.69 -2.65 1.35
C PRO A 108 -2.20 -1.44 0.54
N ALA A 109 -2.75 -1.72 -0.65
CA ALA A 109 -3.55 -0.77 -1.42
C ALA A 109 -4.97 -0.71 -0.83
N SER A 110 -5.35 0.47 -0.34
CA SER A 110 -6.70 0.75 0.14
C SER A 110 -7.61 1.17 -1.01
N ARG A 111 -8.29 0.20 -1.63
CA ARG A 111 -9.55 0.46 -2.33
C ARG A 111 -10.66 0.64 -1.31
N ALA A 112 -10.88 1.89 -0.91
CA ALA A 112 -12.06 2.30 -0.15
C ALA A 112 -12.39 3.78 -0.40
N VAL A 113 -12.41 4.23 -1.65
CA VAL A 113 -13.11 5.45 -2.08
C VAL A 113 -13.62 5.26 -3.51
N GLU A 114 -14.45 4.26 -3.72
CA GLU A 114 -15.35 4.21 -4.86
C GLU A 114 -16.65 3.58 -4.36
N GLU A 115 -17.78 4.16 -4.72
CA GLU A 115 -19.15 3.75 -4.34
C GLU A 115 -19.66 4.20 -2.95
N ALA A 116 -19.69 5.53 -2.74
CA ALA A 116 -20.83 6.18 -2.10
C ALA A 116 -20.79 7.70 -2.38
N THR A 117 -21.24 8.11 -3.57
CA THR A 117 -21.92 9.40 -3.84
C THR A 117 -22.34 9.45 -5.32
N ALA A 118 -23.17 8.50 -5.74
CA ALA A 118 -23.91 8.57 -6.99
C ALA A 118 -25.34 9.06 -6.70
N ALA A 119 -25.47 10.36 -6.38
CA ALA A 119 -26.68 11.17 -6.55
C ALA A 119 -26.36 12.60 -6.06
N GLY A 120 -25.90 13.48 -6.95
CA GLY A 120 -25.86 14.93 -6.68
C GLY A 120 -24.66 15.75 -7.16
N ALA A 121 -23.65 15.19 -7.83
CA ALA A 121 -22.44 15.93 -8.20
C ALA A 121 -22.07 15.78 -9.68
N LYS A 122 -22.89 16.32 -10.59
CA LYS A 122 -22.58 16.33 -12.03
C LYS A 122 -22.10 17.69 -12.57
N THR A 123 -21.91 18.69 -11.71
CA THR A 123 -21.47 20.03 -12.13
C THR A 123 -20.26 20.59 -11.34
N ALA A 124 -19.79 19.92 -10.28
CA ALA A 124 -18.65 20.36 -9.45
C ALA A 124 -17.35 19.53 -9.60
N ASN A 125 -17.35 18.48 -10.44
CA ASN A 125 -16.26 17.49 -10.51
C ASN A 125 -15.16 17.80 -11.54
N ALA A 126 -15.38 18.72 -12.49
CA ALA A 126 -14.34 19.09 -13.46
C ALA A 126 -13.18 19.84 -12.78
N SER A 127 -13.49 20.84 -11.94
CA SER A 127 -12.48 21.64 -11.23
C SER A 127 -11.75 20.88 -10.12
N ARG A 128 -12.35 19.80 -9.58
CA ARG A 128 -11.74 18.99 -8.52
C ARG A 128 -10.76 17.95 -9.05
N HIS A 129 -10.99 17.47 -10.28
CA HIS A 129 -10.05 16.57 -10.98
C HIS A 129 -8.81 17.33 -11.45
N GLU A 130 -8.97 18.51 -12.04
CA GLU A 130 -7.85 19.36 -12.46
C GLU A 130 -6.95 19.74 -11.27
N ALA A 131 -7.53 20.16 -10.14
CA ALA A 131 -6.76 20.49 -8.93
C ALA A 131 -6.07 19.26 -8.29
N ALA A 132 -6.59 18.05 -8.51
CA ALA A 132 -5.96 16.82 -8.04
C ALA A 132 -4.80 16.39 -8.95
N GLU A 133 -4.95 16.54 -10.26
CA GLU A 133 -3.89 16.27 -11.25
C GLU A 133 -2.76 17.28 -11.16
N GLU A 134 -3.08 18.56 -10.96
CA GLU A 134 -2.07 19.61 -10.73
C GLU A 134 -1.27 19.33 -9.45
N GLY A 135 -1.93 18.85 -8.40
CA GLY A 135 -1.27 18.40 -7.17
C GLY A 135 -0.36 17.19 -7.37
N VAL A 136 -0.69 16.31 -8.33
CA VAL A 136 0.14 15.14 -8.66
C VAL A 136 1.41 15.57 -9.42
N ALA A 137 1.26 16.41 -10.44
CA ALA A 137 2.39 16.91 -11.22
C ALA A 137 3.41 17.66 -10.35
N LYS A 138 2.92 18.55 -9.47
CA LYS A 138 3.78 19.32 -8.55
C LYS A 138 4.54 18.44 -7.56
N VAL A 139 3.94 17.35 -7.08
CA VAL A 139 4.65 16.41 -6.18
C VAL A 139 5.73 15.63 -6.92
N LEU A 140 5.50 15.24 -8.17
CA LEU A 140 6.52 14.58 -8.98
C LEU A 140 7.67 15.52 -9.33
N GLU A 141 7.37 16.77 -9.65
CA GLU A 141 8.38 17.82 -9.87
C GLU A 141 9.23 18.03 -8.61
N LEU A 142 8.60 18.16 -7.44
CA LEU A 142 9.31 18.19 -6.17
C LEU A 142 10.15 16.94 -5.94
N ALA A 143 9.62 15.75 -6.25
CA ALA A 143 10.37 14.52 -6.10
C ALA A 143 11.65 14.57 -6.96
N LYS A 144 11.58 15.09 -8.19
CA LYS A 144 12.76 15.29 -9.05
C LYS A 144 13.77 16.25 -8.41
N SER A 145 13.31 17.40 -7.91
CA SER A 145 14.18 18.38 -7.24
C SER A 145 14.89 17.85 -6.00
N TYR A 146 14.29 16.88 -5.29
CA TYR A 146 14.83 16.27 -4.08
C TYR A 146 15.40 14.86 -4.31
N GLY A 147 15.75 14.50 -5.54
CA GLY A 147 16.41 13.22 -5.86
C GLY A 147 15.56 11.99 -5.58
N GLY A 148 14.24 12.10 -5.77
CA GLY A 148 13.28 11.02 -5.59
C GLY A 148 12.86 10.76 -4.15
N VAL A 149 13.33 11.54 -3.16
CA VAL A 149 12.98 11.34 -1.74
C VAL A 149 12.25 12.57 -1.20
N LEU A 150 11.05 12.37 -0.64
CA LEU A 150 10.25 13.44 -0.07
C LEU A 150 9.78 13.10 1.35
N THR A 151 9.67 14.13 2.17
CA THR A 151 9.04 14.03 3.49
C THR A 151 7.71 14.77 3.51
N SER A 152 6.79 14.34 4.36
CA SER A 152 5.49 15.01 4.52
C SER A 152 5.62 16.50 4.86
N ASP A 153 6.66 16.88 5.60
CA ASP A 153 6.89 18.27 6.00
C ASP A 153 7.41 19.13 4.85
N VAL A 154 8.29 18.59 4.01
CA VAL A 154 8.77 19.29 2.80
C VAL A 154 7.61 19.54 1.86
N VAL A 155 6.79 18.53 1.58
CA VAL A 155 5.61 18.68 0.72
C VAL A 155 4.62 19.68 1.30
N ALA A 156 4.40 19.66 2.62
CA ALA A 156 3.54 20.65 3.28
C ALA A 156 4.07 22.07 3.10
N ARG A 157 5.39 22.27 3.26
CA ARG A 157 6.04 23.58 3.15
C ARG A 157 6.05 24.09 1.71
N GLU A 158 6.53 23.29 0.76
CA GLU A 158 6.71 23.73 -0.64
C GLU A 158 5.37 23.94 -1.35
N LEU A 159 4.35 23.12 -1.03
CA LEU A 159 3.02 23.26 -1.64
C LEU A 159 2.05 24.12 -0.81
N GLY A 160 2.50 24.71 0.31
CA GLY A 160 1.65 25.50 1.20
C GLY A 160 0.47 24.73 1.79
N LEU A 161 0.61 23.41 1.96
CA LEU A 161 -0.46 22.52 2.44
C LEU A 161 -0.37 22.31 3.95
N ARG A 162 -1.52 22.01 4.57
CA ARG A 162 -1.53 21.51 5.95
C ARG A 162 -0.78 20.17 6.04
N PRO A 163 -0.02 19.88 7.11
CA PRO A 163 0.75 18.64 7.24
C PRO A 163 -0.08 17.36 7.03
N GLY A 164 -1.31 17.34 7.57
CA GLY A 164 -2.23 16.22 7.35
C GLY A 164 -2.65 16.03 5.89
N ARG A 165 -2.79 17.13 5.13
CA ARG A 165 -3.13 17.08 3.70
C ARG A 165 -1.94 16.63 2.86
N ALA A 166 -0.74 17.11 3.16
CA ALA A 166 0.50 16.66 2.51
C ALA A 166 0.75 15.16 2.75
N ARG A 167 0.54 14.67 3.99
CA ARG A 167 0.63 13.24 4.31
C ARG A 167 -0.39 12.41 3.54
N ARG A 168 -1.64 12.87 3.43
CA ARG A 168 -2.67 12.19 2.62
C ARG A 168 -2.31 12.18 1.14
N LEU A 169 -1.77 13.28 0.62
CA LEU A 169 -1.33 13.39 -0.76
C LEU A 169 -0.22 12.37 -1.06
N LEU A 170 0.85 12.35 -0.27
CA LEU A 170 1.91 11.33 -0.39
C LEU A 170 1.39 9.91 -0.17
N GLY A 171 0.46 9.72 0.77
CA GLY A 171 -0.22 8.45 0.99
C GLY A 171 -1.00 7.96 -0.25
N SER A 172 -1.54 8.87 -1.06
CA SER A 172 -2.20 8.51 -2.32
C SER A 172 -1.20 8.02 -3.39
N PHE A 173 0.01 8.58 -3.42
CA PHE A 173 1.09 8.07 -4.29
C PHE A 173 1.54 6.67 -3.87
N TYR A 174 1.67 6.45 -2.56
CA TYR A 174 1.96 5.12 -2.01
C TYR A 174 0.86 4.11 -2.37
N ALA A 175 -0.42 4.49 -2.20
CA ALA A 175 -1.55 3.63 -2.54
C ALA A 175 -1.62 3.27 -4.03
N ARG A 176 -1.11 4.14 -4.90
CA ARG A 176 -1.00 3.92 -6.36
C ARG A 176 0.27 3.15 -6.78
N GLY A 177 1.14 2.78 -5.84
CA GLY A 177 2.41 2.11 -6.14
C GLY A 177 3.47 3.04 -6.77
N LEU A 178 3.24 4.35 -6.78
CA LEU A 178 4.17 5.34 -7.34
C LEU A 178 5.25 5.77 -6.34
N ALA A 179 5.02 5.52 -5.05
CA ALA A 179 5.97 5.80 -4.00
C ALA A 179 6.05 4.64 -3.00
N MET A 180 7.18 4.50 -2.33
CA MET A 180 7.44 3.56 -1.24
C MET A 180 7.65 4.34 0.05
N ILE A 181 7.08 3.88 1.17
CA ILE A 181 7.33 4.47 2.48
C ILE A 181 8.58 3.82 3.08
N ILE A 182 9.57 4.64 3.45
CA ILE A 182 10.75 4.18 4.21
C ILE A 182 10.55 4.37 5.71
N ARG A 183 9.76 5.37 6.10
CA ARG A 183 9.53 5.71 7.50
C ARG A 183 8.13 6.26 7.70
N GLU A 184 7.36 5.61 8.57
CA GLU A 184 6.00 6.05 8.91
C GLU A 184 5.95 7.11 10.02
N SER A 185 7.01 7.22 10.83
CA SER A 185 7.08 8.19 11.93
C SER A 185 7.27 9.62 11.45
N SER A 186 6.65 10.58 12.14
CA SER A 186 6.62 11.99 11.74
C SER A 186 8.02 12.63 11.70
N PRO A 187 8.43 13.28 10.59
CA PRO A 187 7.73 13.33 9.30
C PRO A 187 7.88 12.04 8.50
N ALA A 188 6.78 11.60 7.89
CA ALA A 188 6.78 10.39 7.08
C ALA A 188 7.61 10.59 5.81
N THR A 189 8.43 9.59 5.48
CA THR A 189 9.36 9.63 4.34
C THR A 189 8.89 8.69 3.23
N PHE A 190 8.84 9.24 2.02
CA PHE A 190 8.43 8.55 0.81
C PHE A 190 9.56 8.62 -0.22
N VAL A 191 9.71 7.54 -0.98
CA VAL A 191 10.65 7.42 -2.09
C VAL A 191 9.89 7.14 -3.37
N PHE A 192 10.26 7.79 -4.46
CA PHE A 192 9.64 7.69 -5.77
C PHE A 192 10.56 6.90 -6.71
N PRO A 193 10.33 5.59 -6.91
CA PRO A 193 11.22 4.74 -7.68
C PRO A 193 11.41 5.22 -9.12
N SER A 194 10.33 5.68 -9.76
CA SER A 194 10.37 6.21 -11.14
C SER A 194 11.31 7.39 -11.30
N VAL A 195 11.41 8.25 -10.28
CA VAL A 195 12.35 9.38 -10.29
C VAL A 195 13.78 8.89 -10.01
N LEU A 196 13.94 7.92 -9.11
CA LEU A 196 15.26 7.33 -8.85
C LEU A 196 15.83 6.63 -10.08
N GLU A 197 15.00 5.98 -10.89
CA GLU A 197 15.43 5.30 -12.12
C GLU A 197 16.03 6.25 -13.16
N GLU A 198 15.73 7.56 -13.12
CA GLU A 198 16.34 8.57 -13.99
C GLU A 198 17.82 8.83 -13.64
N PHE A 199 18.27 8.45 -12.44
CA PHE A 199 19.64 8.65 -12.00
C PHE A 199 20.55 7.44 -12.32
N PRO A 200 21.86 7.67 -12.58
CA PRO A 200 22.83 6.59 -12.68
C PRO A 200 22.82 5.71 -11.42
N GLU A 201 23.04 4.41 -11.59
CA GLU A 201 23.04 3.42 -10.50
C GLU A 201 23.88 3.82 -9.27
N PRO A 202 25.12 4.36 -9.42
CA PRO A 202 25.90 4.80 -8.26
C PRO A 202 25.22 5.90 -7.44
N VAL A 203 24.53 6.81 -8.12
CA VAL A 203 23.80 7.92 -7.49
C VAL A 203 22.58 7.39 -6.74
N ARG A 204 21.85 6.45 -7.34
CA ARG A 204 20.68 5.80 -6.73
C ARG A 204 21.03 5.10 -5.42
N ILE A 205 22.13 4.36 -5.41
CA ILE A 205 22.61 3.65 -4.22
C ILE A 205 22.95 4.65 -3.10
N VAL A 206 23.65 5.74 -3.42
CA VAL A 206 23.98 6.79 -2.43
C VAL A 206 22.73 7.42 -1.83
N ILE A 207 21.74 7.78 -2.67
CA ILE A 207 20.48 8.36 -2.20
C ILE A 207 19.70 7.37 -1.33
N ALA A 208 19.64 6.09 -1.73
CA ALA A 208 18.94 5.05 -0.98
C ALA A 208 19.55 4.84 0.41
N VAL A 209 20.89 4.78 0.52
CA VAL A 209 21.58 4.68 1.81
C VAL A 209 21.32 5.92 2.67
N LEU A 210 21.41 7.12 2.09
CA LEU A 210 21.12 8.37 2.83
C LEU A 210 19.67 8.43 3.32
N ALA A 211 18.71 7.89 2.57
CA ALA A 211 17.30 7.83 2.95
C ALA A 211 17.07 6.92 4.18
N GLN A 212 17.89 5.89 4.37
CA GLN A 212 17.86 5.04 5.56
C GLN A 212 18.43 5.74 6.81
N HIS A 213 19.28 6.76 6.62
CA HIS A 213 19.91 7.54 7.69
C HIS A 213 19.43 9.00 7.73
N PRO A 214 18.17 9.29 8.11
CA PRO A 214 17.59 10.64 8.04
C PRO A 214 18.26 11.67 8.96
N LYS A 215 18.96 11.22 10.01
CA LYS A 215 19.78 12.08 10.89
C LYS A 215 21.16 12.40 10.29
N GLY A 216 21.46 11.83 9.13
CA GLY A 216 22.73 11.90 8.46
C GLY A 216 23.69 10.79 8.83
N ILE A 217 24.63 10.57 7.91
CA ILE A 217 25.68 9.57 7.97
C ILE A 217 27.03 10.25 7.69
N ASP A 218 28.06 9.82 8.39
CA ASP A 218 29.44 10.26 8.18
C ASP A 218 29.99 9.69 6.87
N ARG A 219 31.03 10.33 6.35
CA ARG A 219 31.58 10.00 5.03
C ARG A 219 32.18 8.60 4.97
N GLU A 220 32.88 8.20 6.01
CA GLU A 220 33.57 6.91 6.10
C GLU A 220 32.55 5.77 6.14
N ARG A 221 31.53 5.90 6.99
CA ARG A 221 30.43 4.95 7.03
C ARG A 221 29.64 4.89 5.73
N LEU A 222 29.34 6.03 5.10
CA LEU A 222 28.66 6.06 3.80
C LEU A 222 29.49 5.35 2.71
N ALA A 223 30.80 5.55 2.69
CA ALA A 223 31.69 4.83 1.79
C ALA A 223 31.67 3.32 2.05
N SER A 224 31.68 2.90 3.32
CA SER A 224 31.63 1.49 3.69
C SER A 224 30.31 0.80 3.30
N GLU A 225 29.18 1.49 3.45
CA GLU A 225 27.85 0.95 3.16
C GLU A 225 27.56 0.94 1.65
N THR A 226 28.01 1.96 0.92
CA THR A 226 27.78 2.06 -0.54
C THR A 226 28.79 1.26 -1.36
N LYS A 227 30.03 1.12 -0.89
CA LYS A 227 31.16 0.47 -1.62
C LYS A 227 31.41 1.05 -3.01
N ILE A 228 31.07 2.32 -3.23
CA ILE A 228 31.19 2.98 -4.54
C ILE A 228 32.55 3.68 -4.67
N PRO A 229 33.33 3.40 -5.73
CA PRO A 229 34.52 4.19 -6.05
C PRO A 229 34.12 5.59 -6.50
N GLY A 230 34.88 6.62 -6.09
CA GLY A 230 34.60 8.00 -6.50
C GLY A 230 33.41 8.66 -5.81
N LEU A 231 32.98 8.17 -4.64
CA LEU A 231 31.87 8.73 -3.84
C LEU A 231 31.94 10.26 -3.69
N ASN A 232 33.14 10.84 -3.61
CA ASN A 232 33.34 12.29 -3.46
C ASN A 232 32.82 13.09 -4.64
N TYR A 233 33.00 12.57 -5.85
CA TYR A 233 32.50 13.20 -7.06
C TYR A 233 30.97 13.18 -7.07
N ILE A 234 30.38 12.04 -6.71
CA ILE A 234 28.92 11.89 -6.62
C ILE A 234 28.33 12.83 -5.55
N LEU A 235 28.93 12.87 -4.36
CA LEU A 235 28.50 13.77 -3.29
C LEU A 235 28.68 15.25 -3.66
N GLY A 236 29.74 15.58 -4.40
CA GLY A 236 29.95 16.92 -4.95
C GLY A 236 28.80 17.33 -5.87
N ARG A 237 28.50 16.49 -6.86
CA ARG A 237 27.41 16.70 -7.82
C ARG A 237 26.03 16.79 -7.14
N LEU A 238 25.72 15.85 -6.25
CA LEU A 238 24.45 15.86 -5.50
C LEU A 238 24.30 17.08 -4.59
N ARG A 239 25.42 17.67 -4.14
CA ARG A 239 25.42 18.91 -3.36
C ARG A 239 25.20 20.13 -4.25
N GLU A 240 25.82 20.16 -5.43
CA GLU A 240 25.61 21.22 -6.43
C GLU A 240 24.17 21.26 -6.93
N GLU A 241 23.57 20.08 -7.14
CA GLU A 241 22.16 19.91 -7.49
C GLU A 241 21.21 20.16 -6.31
N GLY A 242 21.74 20.42 -5.10
CA GLY A 242 20.95 20.73 -3.91
C GLY A 242 20.20 19.53 -3.30
N ILE A 243 20.44 18.30 -3.77
CA ILE A 243 19.80 17.07 -3.29
C ILE A 243 20.38 16.63 -1.94
N VAL A 244 21.68 16.83 -1.74
CA VAL A 244 22.41 16.47 -0.50
C VAL A 244 22.99 17.72 0.14
N SER A 245 22.90 17.79 1.46
CA SER A 245 23.49 18.85 2.28
C SER A 245 24.49 18.27 3.28
N TYR A 246 25.64 18.94 3.43
CA TYR A 246 26.63 18.59 4.45
C TYR A 246 26.46 19.46 5.70
N ARG A 247 26.19 18.83 6.85
CA ARG A 247 26.07 19.53 8.14
C ARG A 247 27.39 19.52 8.88
N ARG A 248 28.13 20.64 8.78
CA ARG A 248 29.44 20.81 9.43
C ARG A 248 29.40 20.60 10.95
N ALA A 249 28.32 21.03 11.63
CA ALA A 249 28.17 20.87 13.07
C ALA A 249 28.11 19.39 13.53
N LEU A 250 27.72 18.46 12.64
CA LEU A 250 27.59 17.04 12.94
C LEU A 250 28.61 16.18 12.18
N GLY A 251 29.35 16.77 11.23
CA GLY A 251 30.28 16.04 10.37
C GLY A 251 29.60 15.06 9.38
N ARG A 252 28.31 15.24 9.08
CA ARG A 252 27.48 14.24 8.38
C ARG A 252 26.80 14.77 7.12
N TYR A 253 26.64 13.90 6.13
CA TYR A 253 25.83 14.11 4.93
C TYR A 253 24.37 13.73 5.21
N VAL A 254 23.44 14.56 4.73
CA VAL A 254 22.00 14.41 4.92
C VAL A 254 21.29 14.78 3.62
N LEU A 255 20.20 14.09 3.24
CA LEU A 255 19.36 14.56 2.13
C LEU A 255 18.71 15.90 2.47
N SER A 256 18.64 16.80 1.50
CA SER A 256 18.10 18.15 1.69
C SER A 256 16.65 18.15 2.17
N CYS A 257 15.86 17.13 1.83
CA CYS A 257 14.50 16.96 2.33
C CYS A 257 14.40 16.71 3.85
N PHE A 258 15.50 16.33 4.51
CA PHE A 258 15.60 16.21 5.97
C PHE A 258 16.26 17.42 6.62
N VAL A 259 16.70 18.40 5.82
CA VAL A 259 17.24 19.65 6.34
C VAL A 259 16.08 20.50 6.84
N HIS A 260 15.82 20.40 8.14
CA HIS A 260 15.02 21.39 8.85
C HIS A 260 15.75 22.74 8.79
N GLU A 261 15.33 23.62 7.90
CA GLU A 261 15.60 25.05 8.01
C GLU A 261 14.81 25.61 9.21
N ARG A 262 15.35 25.41 10.41
CA ARG A 262 14.96 26.24 11.56
C ARG A 262 15.47 27.65 11.30
N GLY A 263 14.67 28.50 10.65
CA GLY A 263 14.94 29.93 10.67
C GLY A 263 14.52 30.79 9.48
N ARG A 264 13.23 30.83 9.12
CA ARG A 264 12.64 32.06 8.56
C ARG A 264 11.83 32.80 9.62
N ARG A 265 12.52 33.26 10.68
CA ARG A 265 12.12 34.39 11.55
C ARG A 265 13.37 35.10 12.09
N ARG A 266 14.16 35.69 11.20
CA ARG A 266 14.84 36.95 11.51
C ARG A 266 14.29 37.97 10.54
N GLY A 267 13.18 38.60 10.95
CA GLY A 267 12.80 39.90 10.44
C GLY A 267 13.99 40.82 10.64
N ARG A 268 14.72 41.03 9.56
CA ARG A 268 15.81 41.99 9.48
C ARG A 268 15.16 43.33 9.72
N ARG A 269 15.53 43.96 10.85
CA ARG A 269 15.40 45.40 11.12
C ARG A 269 15.50 46.16 9.80
N GLN A 270 14.38 46.66 9.28
CA GLN A 270 14.43 47.90 8.53
C GLN A 270 14.48 48.98 9.61
N ARG A 271 15.68 49.55 9.75
CA ARG A 271 15.83 50.92 10.20
C ARG A 271 15.13 51.78 9.14
N GLY A 272 14.20 52.58 9.62
CA GLY A 272 13.49 53.67 8.96
C GLY A 272 12.76 54.36 10.09
#